data_AF-A0A9C8ZUS7-F1
#
_entry.id   AF-A0A9C8ZUS7-F1
#
_cell.length_a   1.000
_cell.length_b   1.000
_cell.length_c   1.000
_cell.angle_alpha   90.00
_cell.angle_beta   90.00
_cell.angle_gamma   90.00
#
_symmetry.space_group_name_H-M   'P 1'
#
loop_
_entity.id
_entity.type
_entity.pdbx_description
1 polymer ?
#
loop_
_entity_poly.entity_id
_entity_poly.type
_entity_poly.pdbx_seq_one_letter_code
_entity_poly.pdbx_strand_id
1 'polypeptide(L)'
;MFDIGTFEMILIGVIALLILGPERMPEAVRAVGRWVGKVRGMITGIKADVLSQMSVSELNELRQLRNDLTSAQVELNKFKH
;
A
#
# COMPACT_ATOMS: atom_id res chain seq x y z
N MET A 1 -21.18 -10.39 6.90
CA MET A 1 -20.74 -9.04 7.30
C MET A 1 -19.59 -9.23 8.28
N PHE A 2 -18.39 -8.78 7.91
CA PHE A 2 -17.24 -8.78 8.81
C PHE A 2 -17.34 -7.53 9.68
N ASP A 3 -18.18 -7.61 10.72
CA ASP A 3 -18.21 -6.59 11.75
C ASP A 3 -16.98 -6.78 12.64
N ILE A 4 -15.81 -6.32 12.19
CA ILE A 4 -14.60 -6.33 13.02
C ILE A 4 -14.77 -5.23 14.08
N GLY A 5 -15.36 -5.60 15.20
CA GLY A 5 -15.43 -4.78 16.39
C GLY A 5 -14.13 -4.85 17.20
N THR A 6 -14.06 -4.00 18.22
CA THR A 6 -12.92 -3.98 19.17
C THR A 6 -12.67 -5.36 19.79
N PHE A 7 -13.72 -6.16 19.98
CA PHE A 7 -13.62 -7.49 20.57
C PHE A 7 -12.96 -8.51 19.63
N GLU A 8 -13.29 -8.55 18.33
CA GLU A 8 -12.59 -9.44 17.40
C GLU A 8 -11.11 -9.10 17.27
N MET A 9 -10.76 -7.81 17.30
CA MET A 9 -9.36 -7.38 17.30
C MET A 9 -8.58 -7.94 18.50
N ILE A 10 -9.18 -7.90 19.70
CA ILE A 10 -8.59 -8.50 20.90
C ILE A 10 -8.49 -10.02 20.77
N LEU A 11 -9.54 -10.69 20.30
CA LEU A 11 -9.56 -12.14 20.11
C LEU A 11 -8.46 -12.61 19.13
N ILE A 12 -8.32 -11.92 18.00
CA ILE A 12 -7.26 -12.19 17.02
C ILE A 12 -5.89 -11.97 17.65
N GLY A 13 -5.72 -10.91 18.44
CA GLY A 13 -4.49 -10.65 19.20
C GLY A 13 -4.13 -11.79 20.15
N VAL A 14 -5.09 -12.30 20.91
CA VAL A 14 -4.90 -13.43 21.82
C VAL A 14 -4.52 -14.70 21.04
N ILE A 15 -5.22 -15.02 19.96
CA ILE A 15 -4.92 -16.18 19.11
C ILE A 15 -3.51 -16.06 18.51
N ALA A 16 -3.14 -14.88 18.03
CA ALA A 16 -1.81 -14.63 17.48
C ALA A 16 -0.71 -14.83 18.53
N LEU A 17 -0.95 -14.39 19.77
CA LEU A 17 -0.05 -14.62 20.90
C LEU A 17 0.05 -16.10 21.29
N LEU A 18 -1.04 -16.87 21.20
CA LEU A 18 -1.03 -18.31 21.49
C LEU A 18 -0.28 -19.12 20.42
N ILE A 19 -0.45 -18.78 19.14
CA ILE A 19 0.18 -19.50 18.03
C ILE A 19 1.68 -19.21 17.97
N LEU A 20 2.04 -17.93 18.03
CA LEU A 20 3.42 -17.48 17.83
C LEU A 20 4.21 -17.40 19.15
N GLY A 21 3.53 -17.14 20.26
CA GLY A 21 4.10 -16.84 21.56
C GLY A 21 4.29 -15.32 21.77
N PRO A 22 4.05 -14.80 23.00
CA PRO A 22 4.20 -13.38 23.32
C PRO A 22 5.64 -12.88 23.18
N GLU A 23 6.64 -13.74 23.36
CA GLU A 23 8.05 -13.37 23.24
C GLU A 23 8.50 -13.27 21.77
N ARG A 24 7.85 -14.02 20.86
CA ARG A 24 8.26 -14.12 19.44
C ARG A 24 7.47 -13.18 18.54
N MET A 25 6.29 -12.75 18.95
CA MET A 25 5.46 -11.79 18.21
C MET A 25 6.15 -10.44 17.96
N PRO A 26 6.83 -9.82 18.95
CA PRO A 26 7.59 -8.58 18.72
C PRO A 26 8.72 -8.77 17.71
N GLU A 27 9.37 -9.92 17.72
CA GLU A 27 10.47 -10.24 16.81
C GLU A 27 9.96 -10.45 15.38
N ALA A 28 8.82 -11.12 15.20
CA ALA A 28 8.17 -11.28 13.92
C ALA A 28 7.72 -9.94 13.31
N VAL A 29 7.09 -9.06 14.11
CA VAL A 29 6.71 -7.71 13.67
C VAL A 29 7.96 -6.91 13.27
N ARG A 30 9.05 -7.00 14.02
CA ARG A 30 10.33 -6.35 13.66
C ARG A 30 10.94 -6.94 12.38
N ALA A 31 10.85 -8.25 12.17
CA ALA A 31 11.36 -8.89 10.96
C ALA A 31 10.58 -8.44 9.72
N VAL A 32 9.25 -8.49 9.78
CA VAL A 32 8.35 -8.01 8.72
C VAL A 32 8.55 -6.52 8.50
N GLY A 33 8.60 -5.73 9.57
CA GLY A 33 8.82 -4.28 9.51
C GLY A 33 10.13 -3.91 8.81
N ARG A 34 11.23 -4.64 9.08
CA ARG A 34 12.50 -4.44 8.38
C ARG A 34 12.40 -4.76 6.88
N TRP A 35 11.69 -5.83 6.52
CA TRP A 35 11.47 -6.20 5.12
C TRP A 35 10.64 -5.16 4.38
N VAL A 36 9.51 -4.76 4.96
CA VAL A 36 8.65 -3.70 4.42
C VAL A 36 9.42 -2.38 4.30
N GLY A 37 10.22 -2.03 5.30
CA GLY A 37 11.08 -0.85 5.28
C GLY A 37 12.09 -0.86 4.15
N LYS A 38 12.76 -2.00 3.90
CA LYS A 38 13.69 -2.17 2.77
C LYS A 38 13.00 -2.01 1.43
N VAL A 39 11.85 -2.67 1.23
CA VAL A 39 11.08 -2.57 -0.02
C VAL A 39 10.59 -1.14 -0.24
N ARG A 40 10.08 -0.48 0.79
CA ARG A 40 9.67 0.94 0.73
C ARG A 40 10.85 1.84 0.37
N GLY A 41 12.02 1.59 0.95
CA GLY A 41 13.26 2.30 0.63
C GLY A 41 13.67 2.14 -0.84
N MET A 42 13.63 0.90 -1.36
CA MET A 42 13.90 0.61 -2.77
C MET A 42 12.94 1.32 -3.72
N ILE A 43 11.62 1.27 -3.44
CA ILE A 43 10.61 1.98 -4.25
C ILE A 43 10.86 3.49 -4.22
N THR A 44 11.23 4.03 -3.06
CA THR A 44 11.52 5.47 -2.91
C THR A 44 12.76 5.86 -3.71
N GLY A 45 13.82 5.05 -3.68
CA GLY A 45 15.03 5.25 -4.48
C GLY A 45 14.75 5.22 -5.98
N ILE A 46 14.04 4.19 -6.45
CA ILE A 46 13.65 4.09 -7.88
C ILE A 46 12.81 5.29 -8.31
N LYS A 47 11.85 5.74 -7.49
CA LYS A 47 11.08 6.96 -7.79
C LYS A 47 11.98 8.19 -7.87
N ALA A 48 12.94 8.34 -6.96
CA ALA A 48 13.85 9.48 -6.97
C ALA A 48 14.75 9.50 -8.21
N ASP A 49 15.30 8.33 -8.59
CA ASP A 49 16.11 8.18 -9.80
C ASP A 49 15.30 8.46 -11.06
N VAL A 50 14.08 7.93 -11.14
CA VAL A 50 13.14 8.17 -12.24
C VAL A 50 12.76 9.64 -12.33
N LEU A 51 12.44 10.31 -11.22
CA LEU A 51 12.15 11.75 -11.22
C LEU A 51 13.36 12.61 -11.63
N SER A 52 14.58 12.16 -11.34
CA SER A 52 15.80 12.90 -11.71
C SER A 52 16.17 12.76 -13.19
N GLN A 53 15.71 11.69 -13.85
CA GLN A 53 15.98 11.39 -15.26
C GLN A 53 14.78 11.66 -16.18
N MET A 54 13.58 11.79 -15.62
CA MET A 54 12.38 12.13 -16.37
C MET A 54 12.51 13.50 -17.02
N SER A 55 12.41 13.51 -18.35
CA SER A 55 12.33 14.74 -19.12
C SER A 55 10.95 15.39 -18.97
N VAL A 56 10.86 16.68 -19.27
CA VAL A 56 9.57 17.40 -19.30
C VAL A 56 8.56 16.72 -20.24
N SER A 57 9.03 15.99 -21.25
CA SER A 57 8.20 15.26 -22.21
C SER A 57 7.45 14.09 -21.57
N GLU A 58 8.13 13.24 -20.81
CA GLU A 58 7.52 12.05 -20.17
C GLU A 58 6.57 12.44 -19.02
N LEU A 59 6.87 13.53 -18.32
CA LEU A 59 5.96 14.11 -17.31
C LEU A 59 4.64 14.58 -17.93
N ASN A 60 4.68 15.10 -19.16
CA ASN A 60 3.49 15.53 -19.89
C ASN A 60 2.66 14.33 -20.38
N GLU A 61 3.29 13.25 -20.84
CA GLU A 61 2.60 12.01 -21.21
C GLU A 61 1.91 11.36 -20.01
N LEU A 62 2.59 11.26 -18.86
CA LEU A 62 1.98 10.73 -17.63
C LEU A 62 0.78 11.56 -17.16
N ARG A 63 0.83 12.90 -17.34
CA ARG A 63 -0.30 13.79 -17.05
C ARG A 63 -1.47 13.56 -18.00
N GLN A 64 -1.21 13.36 -19.28
CA GLN A 64 -2.25 13.04 -20.27
C GLN A 64 -2.91 11.70 -19.94
N LEU A 65 -2.11 10.64 -19.70
CA LEU A 65 -2.61 9.32 -19.34
C LEU A 65 -3.48 9.35 -18.07
N ARG A 66 -3.05 10.10 -17.04
CA ARG A 66 -3.84 10.29 -15.82
C ARG A 66 -5.18 11.00 -16.12
N ASN A 67 -5.16 12.02 -16.97
CA ASN A 67 -6.37 12.74 -17.34
C ASN A 67 -7.33 11.82 -18.11
N ASP A 68 -6.83 11.02 -19.04
CA ASP A 68 -7.62 10.06 -19.83
C ASP A 68 -8.28 8.99 -18.94
N LEU A 69 -7.52 8.45 -17.97
CA LEU A 69 -8.05 7.53 -16.95
C LEU A 69 -9.10 8.20 -16.06
N THR A 70 -8.91 9.47 -15.72
CA THR A 70 -9.87 10.22 -14.91
C THR A 70 -11.16 10.47 -15.69
N SER A 71 -11.07 10.84 -16.98
CA SER A 71 -12.25 10.97 -17.85
C SER A 71 -12.96 9.64 -18.07
N ALA A 72 -12.22 8.54 -18.26
CA ALA A 72 -12.79 7.20 -18.39
C ALA A 72 -13.49 6.78 -17.08
N GLN A 73 -12.92 7.10 -15.92
CA GLN A 73 -13.54 6.82 -14.62
C GLN A 73 -14.83 7.65 -14.42
N VAL A 74 -14.85 8.90 -14.90
CA VAL A 74 -16.03 9.77 -14.87
C VAL A 74 -17.12 9.29 -15.82
N GLU A 75 -16.78 8.82 -17.03
CA GLU A 75 -17.73 8.21 -17.96
C GLU A 75 -18.33 6.92 -17.41
N LEU A 76 -17.50 6.03 -16.86
CA LEU A 76 -17.99 4.78 -16.26
C LEU A 76 -18.94 5.03 -15.08
N ASN A 77 -18.73 6.11 -14.31
CA ASN A 77 -19.63 6.47 -13.23
C ASN A 77 -20.94 7.11 -13.73
N LYS A 78 -20.94 7.71 -14.93
CA LYS A 78 -22.15 8.19 -15.63
C LYS A 78 -22.99 7.06 -16.23
N PHE A 79 -22.39 5.94 -16.62
CA PHE A 79 -23.11 4.77 -17.15
C PHE A 79 -23.66 3.84 -16.07
N LYS A 80 -23.22 3.98 -14.81
CA LYS A 80 -23.65 3.16 -13.67
C LYS A 80 -24.88 3.75 -12.93
N HIS A 81 -25.41 4.86 -13.42
CA HIS A 81 -26.68 5.47 -13.03
C HIS A 81 -27.58 5.58 -14.25
#